data_AF-A0A7M3X0P2-F1
#
_entry.id   AF-A0A7M3X0P2-F1
#
_cell.length_a   1.000
_cell.length_b   1.000
_cell.length_c   1.000
_cell.angle_alpha   90.00
_cell.angle_beta   90.00
_cell.angle_gamma   90.00
#
_symmetry.space_group_name_H-M   'P 1'
#
loop_
_entity.id
_entity.type
_entity.pdbx_description
1 polymer ?
#
loop_
_entity_poly.entity_id
_entity_poly.type
_entity_poly.pdbx_seq_one_letter_code
_entity_poly.pdbx_strand_id
1 'polypeptide(L)'
;YMYIGPQGIVHGTTITLLNAARAHLGISGDEGLEGVTFVTSGLGGMSGAQAKAAVIAGASCIVAESNAHAAYKRHEQGWLTEVTEDIDEAIDRMVDSAAAKQAISIGFIGNVVDLWERIVARGIRIDLGSDQTSLHNPFQGGYFPVGYSYEEAALMLSNEPERFANEVRSTLRRHANAINTLSTQGMYFWDYGNAFLLEAGRAGADVLNDDGSFRYPSYVEDIMGPMCFDYGFGPYRWVCCSGDPSDLVKTDQIATEVLESMMATAPSEILQQLKDNVRWIREAGANNMVVGSQARILYADDEGRRKIASAMNKAIASGELSGPVVLGRDHHDVSGTDSPYRETANIRDGSMWTADMAVHNFVGDAFRGATWISLHNGGGVGWGQVMNGGFGMLLDGSQECEERLQSMLHWDVNNGVARRAWARNDGAQFAIKRAMESEPRLDITLAQHADEHVLDEALYGGGQ
;
A
#
# COMPACT_ATOMS: atom_id res chain seq x y z
N TYR A 1 -8.30 -8.35 -15.19
CA TYR A 1 -7.16 -8.22 -16.11
C TYR A 1 -6.63 -6.79 -16.08
N MET A 2 -5.85 -6.43 -15.06
CA MET A 2 -5.44 -5.01 -14.86
C MET A 2 -4.07 -4.90 -14.17
N TYR A 3 -3.21 -5.88 -14.37
CA TYR A 3 -1.83 -5.85 -13.90
C TYR A 3 -0.98 -5.02 -14.87
N ILE A 4 -0.24 -4.03 -14.36
CA ILE A 4 0.53 -3.05 -15.15
C ILE A 4 2.03 -3.10 -14.85
N GLY A 5 2.49 -4.26 -14.38
CA GLY A 5 3.84 -4.42 -13.88
C GLY A 5 4.03 -3.83 -12.47
N PRO A 6 5.28 -3.58 -12.08
CA PRO A 6 5.66 -3.29 -10.71
C PRO A 6 5.47 -1.84 -10.27
N GLN A 7 5.26 -0.92 -11.21
CA GLN A 7 5.08 0.50 -10.91
C GLN A 7 3.94 0.79 -9.93
N GLY A 8 2.91 -0.07 -9.90
CA GLY A 8 1.80 0.07 -8.94
C GLY A 8 2.26 -0.14 -7.50
N ILE A 9 3.15 -1.10 -7.28
CA ILE A 9 3.71 -1.33 -5.95
C ILE A 9 4.74 -0.25 -5.62
N VAL A 10 5.59 0.17 -6.57
CA VAL A 10 6.55 1.26 -6.32
C VAL A 10 5.83 2.54 -5.89
N HIS A 11 4.73 2.90 -6.56
CA HIS A 11 3.89 4.04 -6.16
C HIS A 11 3.34 3.87 -4.74
N GLY A 12 2.60 2.78 -4.49
CA GLY A 12 1.97 2.53 -3.19
C GLY A 12 2.97 2.54 -2.04
N THR A 13 4.16 1.95 -2.25
CA THR A 13 5.23 1.95 -1.26
C THR A 13 5.86 3.33 -1.07
N THR A 14 6.02 4.12 -2.13
CA THR A 14 6.51 5.51 -2.01
C THR A 14 5.55 6.33 -1.15
N ILE A 15 4.25 6.24 -1.43
CA ILE A 15 3.20 6.92 -0.65
C ILE A 15 3.18 6.42 0.80
N THR A 16 3.34 5.12 1.03
CA THR A 16 3.39 4.55 2.38
C THR A 16 4.55 5.14 3.19
N LEU A 17 5.76 5.17 2.61
CA LEU A 17 6.96 5.67 3.29
C LEU A 17 6.86 7.16 3.62
N LEU A 18 6.40 7.97 2.66
CA LEU A 18 6.20 9.41 2.86
C LEU A 18 5.19 9.69 3.98
N ASN A 19 4.06 8.98 3.98
CA ASN A 19 3.03 9.15 5.00
C ASN A 19 3.48 8.62 6.38
N ALA A 20 4.18 7.49 6.45
CA ALA A 20 4.74 6.97 7.70
C ALA A 20 5.70 7.97 8.36
N ALA A 21 6.59 8.56 7.57
CA ALA A 21 7.56 9.50 8.08
C ALA A 21 6.92 10.80 8.57
N ARG A 22 5.89 11.31 7.87
CA ARG A 22 5.13 12.49 8.33
C ARG A 22 4.37 12.21 9.62
N ALA A 23 3.79 11.02 9.75
CA ALA A 23 3.03 10.62 10.92
C ALA A 23 3.90 10.43 12.17
N HIS A 24 5.07 9.78 12.02
CA HIS A 24 5.83 9.27 13.16
C HIS A 24 7.21 9.90 13.35
N LEU A 25 7.78 10.53 12.32
CA LEU A 25 9.10 11.17 12.40
C LEU A 25 9.02 12.71 12.41
N GLY A 26 7.82 13.28 12.31
CA GLY A 26 7.61 14.73 12.32
C GLY A 26 8.16 15.47 11.10
N ILE A 27 8.36 14.76 9.98
CA ILE A 27 8.79 15.34 8.70
C ILE A 27 7.65 16.21 8.14
N SER A 28 8.00 17.36 7.57
CA SER A 28 7.00 18.28 7.02
C SER A 28 6.52 17.86 5.62
N GLY A 29 5.39 18.40 5.18
CA GLY A 29 4.65 17.91 4.00
C GLY A 29 5.44 17.87 2.69
N ASP A 30 6.27 18.87 2.41
CA ASP A 30 6.97 18.99 1.13
C ASP A 30 8.39 18.37 1.15
N GLU A 31 8.86 17.91 2.31
CA GLU A 31 10.18 17.30 2.48
C GLU A 31 10.18 15.84 2.00
N GLY A 32 11.31 15.40 1.43
CA GLY A 32 11.58 13.99 1.19
C GLY A 32 12.06 13.30 2.47
N LEU A 33 12.54 12.08 2.32
CA LEU A 33 13.06 11.25 3.39
C LEU A 33 14.59 11.33 3.49
N GLU A 34 15.19 12.45 3.07
CA GLU A 34 16.63 12.61 3.10
C GLU A 34 17.18 12.53 4.53
N GLY A 35 17.98 11.48 4.77
CA GLY A 35 18.56 11.19 6.09
C GLY A 35 17.72 10.28 6.98
N VAL A 36 16.60 9.78 6.48
CA VAL A 36 15.80 8.73 7.12
C VAL A 36 16.37 7.36 6.77
N THR A 37 16.47 6.49 7.77
CA THR A 37 16.81 5.07 7.61
C THR A 37 15.56 4.20 7.51
N PHE A 38 15.54 3.29 6.53
CA PHE A 38 14.47 2.32 6.35
C PHE A 38 15.02 0.91 6.19
N VAL A 39 14.58 -0.04 7.03
CA VAL A 39 15.01 -1.44 6.92
C VAL A 39 13.81 -2.34 6.66
N THR A 40 13.94 -3.21 5.66
CA THR A 40 12.89 -4.18 5.30
C THR A 40 13.46 -5.45 4.66
N SER A 41 12.58 -6.28 4.10
CA SER A 41 12.87 -7.61 3.61
C SER A 41 12.10 -7.98 2.34
N GLY A 42 12.69 -8.89 1.59
CA GLY A 42 12.15 -9.44 0.34
C GLY A 42 12.48 -8.58 -0.88
N LEU A 43 13.08 -9.21 -1.88
CA LEU A 43 13.32 -8.63 -3.21
C LEU A 43 12.59 -9.44 -4.31
N GLY A 44 11.50 -10.09 -3.92
CA GLY A 44 10.60 -10.86 -4.76
C GLY A 44 9.78 -10.00 -5.73
N GLY A 45 8.72 -10.56 -6.30
CA GLY A 45 7.89 -9.93 -7.34
C GLY A 45 7.41 -8.52 -6.98
N MET A 46 6.72 -8.40 -5.85
CA MET A 46 6.20 -7.14 -5.31
C MET A 46 7.21 -6.46 -4.38
N SER A 47 7.84 -7.21 -3.47
CA SER A 47 8.73 -6.66 -2.44
C SER A 47 10.02 -6.04 -3.00
N GLY A 48 10.44 -6.43 -4.22
CA GLY A 48 11.52 -5.76 -4.93
C GLY A 48 11.28 -4.26 -5.19
N ALA A 49 10.01 -3.82 -5.24
CA ALA A 49 9.66 -2.42 -5.44
C ALA A 49 10.04 -1.50 -4.27
N GLN A 50 10.21 -2.06 -3.06
CA GLN A 50 10.54 -1.30 -1.85
C GLN A 50 11.86 -0.55 -1.98
N ALA A 51 12.87 -1.19 -2.59
CA ALA A 51 14.18 -0.59 -2.84
C ALA A 51 14.07 0.67 -3.73
N LYS A 52 13.26 0.60 -4.79
CA LYS A 52 13.04 1.74 -5.69
C LYS A 52 12.21 2.84 -5.01
N ALA A 53 11.15 2.45 -4.30
CA ALA A 53 10.25 3.35 -3.60
C ALA A 53 10.97 4.16 -2.51
N ALA A 54 11.85 3.53 -1.74
CA ALA A 54 12.66 4.20 -0.73
C ALA A 54 13.55 5.27 -1.34
N VAL A 55 14.22 4.97 -2.47
CA VAL A 55 15.07 5.93 -3.17
C VAL A 55 14.26 7.10 -3.76
N ILE A 56 13.08 6.82 -4.35
CA ILE A 56 12.18 7.88 -4.86
C ILE A 56 11.70 8.78 -3.71
N ALA A 57 11.39 8.20 -2.55
CA ALA A 57 11.01 8.95 -1.36
C ALA A 57 12.19 9.75 -0.76
N GLY A 58 13.44 9.36 -1.03
CA GLY A 58 14.66 10.02 -0.56
C GLY A 58 15.38 9.30 0.59
N ALA A 59 14.91 8.12 1.00
CA ALA A 59 15.44 7.38 2.14
C ALA A 59 16.70 6.59 1.81
N SER A 60 17.50 6.31 2.85
CA SER A 60 18.56 5.30 2.82
C SER A 60 18.00 3.99 3.34
N CYS A 61 18.02 2.92 2.52
CA CYS A 61 17.39 1.65 2.90
C CYS A 61 18.26 0.40 2.74
N ILE A 62 18.01 -0.57 3.62
CA ILE A 62 18.48 -1.96 3.46
C ILE A 62 17.27 -2.86 3.21
N VAL A 63 17.37 -3.72 2.19
CA VAL A 63 16.40 -4.78 1.92
C VAL A 63 17.10 -6.14 2.02
N ALA A 64 16.77 -6.91 3.06
CA ALA A 64 17.31 -8.26 3.23
C ALA A 64 16.62 -9.27 2.31
N GLU A 65 17.40 -10.12 1.65
CA GLU A 65 16.90 -11.19 0.78
C GLU A 65 17.80 -12.42 0.87
N SER A 66 17.22 -13.56 1.26
CA SER A 66 17.99 -14.81 1.36
C SER A 66 18.36 -15.39 0.00
N ASN A 67 17.56 -15.14 -1.05
CA ASN A 67 17.81 -15.62 -2.40
C ASN A 67 18.66 -14.61 -3.20
N ALA A 68 19.96 -14.86 -3.30
CA ALA A 68 20.90 -14.04 -4.08
C ALA A 68 20.42 -13.76 -5.51
N HIS A 69 19.77 -14.73 -6.18
CA HIS A 69 19.25 -14.53 -7.54
C HIS A 69 18.20 -13.41 -7.60
N ALA A 70 17.33 -13.30 -6.60
CA ALA A 70 16.34 -12.24 -6.53
C ALA A 70 17.01 -10.87 -6.33
N ALA A 71 17.99 -10.77 -5.43
CA ALA A 71 18.73 -9.54 -5.16
C ALA A 71 19.48 -9.02 -6.41
N TYR A 72 20.29 -9.87 -7.04
CA TYR A 72 21.02 -9.49 -8.26
C TYR A 72 20.08 -9.12 -9.41
N LYS A 73 18.96 -9.82 -9.56
CA LYS A 73 17.95 -9.47 -10.57
C LYS A 73 17.37 -8.05 -10.36
N ARG A 74 17.19 -7.60 -9.12
CA ARG A 74 16.71 -6.23 -8.84
C ARG A 74 17.78 -5.17 -9.05
N HIS A 75 19.04 -5.54 -8.79
CA HIS A 75 20.18 -4.69 -9.12
C HIS A 75 20.34 -4.50 -10.63
N GLU A 76 20.28 -5.58 -11.41
CA GLU A 76 20.33 -5.55 -12.89
C GLU A 76 19.19 -4.71 -13.50
N GLN A 77 18.04 -4.66 -12.84
CA GLN A 77 16.89 -3.82 -13.23
C GLN A 77 17.04 -2.34 -12.86
N GLY A 78 18.07 -1.96 -12.10
CA GLY A 78 18.27 -0.60 -11.60
C GLY A 78 17.29 -0.19 -10.50
N TRP A 79 16.73 -1.17 -9.77
CA TRP A 79 15.85 -0.91 -8.62
C TRP A 79 16.60 -0.92 -7.30
N LEU A 80 17.70 -1.67 -7.26
CA LEU A 80 18.59 -1.78 -6.14
C LEU A 80 19.93 -1.14 -6.49
N THR A 81 20.42 -0.26 -5.63
CA THR A 81 21.65 0.51 -5.90
C THR A 81 22.90 -0.35 -5.73
N GLU A 82 22.97 -1.10 -4.63
CA GLU A 82 24.12 -1.94 -4.27
C GLU A 82 23.67 -3.30 -3.71
N VAL A 83 24.54 -4.30 -3.77
CA VAL A 83 24.31 -5.64 -3.20
C VAL A 83 25.55 -6.02 -2.40
N THR A 84 25.36 -6.54 -1.19
CA THR A 84 26.46 -7.09 -0.37
C THR A 84 26.00 -8.32 0.42
N GLU A 85 26.95 -9.21 0.71
CA GLU A 85 26.80 -10.34 1.64
C GLU A 85 27.34 -10.00 3.04
N ASP A 86 28.00 -8.85 3.20
CA ASP A 86 28.52 -8.37 4.48
C ASP A 86 27.46 -7.51 5.19
N ILE A 87 26.96 -8.05 6.29
CA ILE A 87 25.93 -7.41 7.10
C ILE A 87 26.40 -6.09 7.73
N ASP A 88 27.68 -6.00 8.10
CA ASP A 88 28.25 -4.79 8.71
C ASP A 88 28.48 -3.70 7.68
N GLU A 89 28.94 -4.09 6.48
CA GLU A 89 29.04 -3.17 5.33
C GLU A 89 27.66 -2.60 4.98
N ALA A 90 26.62 -3.44 4.90
CA ALA A 90 25.26 -2.98 4.59
C ALA A 90 24.77 -1.92 5.60
N ILE A 91 24.97 -2.18 6.90
CA ILE A 91 24.60 -1.25 7.97
C ILE A 91 25.40 0.05 7.88
N ASP A 92 26.72 -0.04 7.70
CA ASP A 92 27.61 1.13 7.61
C ASP A 92 27.23 2.02 6.43
N ARG A 93 27.05 1.42 5.25
CA ARG A 93 26.65 2.13 4.02
C ARG A 93 25.31 2.85 4.19
N MET A 94 24.32 2.24 4.84
CA MET A 94 23.02 2.86 5.07
C MET A 94 23.14 4.06 6.00
N VAL A 95 23.85 3.90 7.13
CA VAL A 95 24.05 4.95 8.14
C VAL A 95 24.83 6.12 7.56
N ASP A 96 25.92 5.87 6.85
CA ASP A 96 26.73 6.90 6.20
C ASP A 96 25.94 7.68 5.15
N SER A 97 25.14 6.97 4.34
CA SER A 97 24.31 7.60 3.31
C SER A 97 23.17 8.43 3.92
N ALA A 98 22.54 7.95 5.00
CA ALA A 98 21.56 8.72 5.76
C ALA A 98 22.20 10.00 6.35
N ALA A 99 23.36 9.88 7.00
CA ALA A 99 24.09 11.04 7.52
C ALA A 99 24.47 12.05 6.42
N ALA A 100 24.78 11.56 5.21
CA ALA A 100 25.07 12.38 4.04
C ALA A 100 23.82 12.87 3.28
N LYS A 101 22.60 12.54 3.74
CA LYS A 101 21.33 12.85 3.06
C LYS A 101 21.27 12.32 1.63
N GLN A 102 21.84 11.14 1.40
CA GLN A 102 21.85 10.46 0.12
C GLN A 102 20.87 9.30 0.13
N ALA A 103 19.95 9.32 -0.83
CA ALA A 103 19.04 8.20 -1.08
C ALA A 103 19.82 7.03 -1.68
N ILE A 104 19.73 5.86 -1.05
CA ILE A 104 20.40 4.63 -1.50
C ILE A 104 19.55 3.42 -1.14
N SER A 105 19.63 2.37 -1.97
CA SER A 105 19.03 1.08 -1.67
C SER A 105 20.09 -0.03 -1.72
N ILE A 106 20.28 -0.69 -0.58
CA ILE A 106 21.29 -1.74 -0.38
C ILE A 106 20.58 -3.07 -0.20
N GLY A 107 20.89 -4.05 -1.05
CA GLY A 107 20.40 -5.42 -0.89
C GLY A 107 21.38 -6.23 -0.06
N PHE A 108 20.96 -6.65 1.11
CA PHE A 108 21.73 -7.57 1.92
C PHE A 108 21.34 -9.00 1.56
N ILE A 109 22.28 -9.77 0.99
CA ILE A 109 22.08 -11.20 0.72
C ILE A 109 22.27 -11.96 2.03
N GLY A 110 21.15 -12.31 2.66
CA GLY A 110 21.13 -12.94 3.96
C GLY A 110 19.74 -12.92 4.59
N ASN A 111 19.62 -13.52 5.78
CA ASN A 111 18.33 -13.56 6.46
C ASN A 111 18.03 -12.22 7.14
N VAL A 112 16.79 -11.73 7.00
CA VAL A 112 16.33 -10.50 7.67
C VAL A 112 16.49 -10.56 9.19
N VAL A 113 16.36 -11.75 9.79
CA VAL A 113 16.53 -11.91 11.24
C VAL A 113 17.99 -11.68 11.67
N ASP A 114 18.96 -12.13 10.88
CA ASP A 114 20.38 -11.83 11.15
C ASP A 114 20.63 -10.32 11.07
N LEU A 115 20.05 -9.64 10.06
CA LEU A 115 20.11 -8.18 9.92
C LEU A 115 19.56 -7.45 11.15
N TRP A 116 18.33 -7.78 11.57
CA TRP A 116 17.71 -7.13 12.72
C TRP A 116 18.48 -7.39 14.02
N GLU A 117 18.89 -8.64 14.27
CA GLU A 117 19.66 -8.98 15.47
C GLU A 117 21.04 -8.29 15.47
N ARG A 118 21.66 -8.11 14.29
CA ARG A 118 22.92 -7.37 14.17
C ARG A 118 22.75 -5.88 14.43
N ILE A 119 21.69 -5.26 13.93
CA ILE A 119 21.34 -3.85 14.20
C ILE A 119 21.16 -3.64 15.70
N VAL A 120 20.41 -4.54 16.38
CA VAL A 120 20.24 -4.54 17.84
C VAL A 120 21.59 -4.66 18.54
N ALA A 121 22.42 -5.63 18.16
CA ALA A 121 23.72 -5.87 18.79
C ALA A 121 24.69 -4.68 18.64
N ARG A 122 24.59 -3.94 17.54
CA ARG A 122 25.38 -2.73 17.27
C ARG A 122 24.81 -1.47 17.90
N GLY A 123 23.57 -1.51 18.41
CA GLY A 123 22.90 -0.33 18.97
C GLY A 123 22.64 0.77 17.93
N ILE A 124 22.42 0.39 16.67
CA ILE A 124 22.11 1.34 15.59
C ILE A 124 20.62 1.66 15.65
N ARG A 125 20.29 2.94 15.69
CA ARG A 125 18.91 3.42 15.63
C ARG A 125 18.40 3.38 14.19
N ILE A 126 17.21 2.82 14.02
CA ILE A 126 16.47 2.79 12.75
C ILE A 126 15.21 3.64 12.90
N ASP A 127 14.88 4.43 11.89
CA ASP A 127 13.69 5.29 11.91
C ASP A 127 12.43 4.51 11.51
N LEU A 128 12.49 3.81 10.38
CA LEU A 128 11.37 3.07 9.79
C LEU A 128 11.72 1.59 9.59
N GLY A 129 10.81 0.69 9.96
CA GLY A 129 10.97 -0.76 9.77
C GLY A 129 9.70 -1.42 9.23
N SER A 130 9.85 -2.39 8.33
CA SER A 130 8.72 -3.22 7.88
C SER A 130 9.20 -4.59 7.38
N ASP A 131 8.28 -5.46 6.99
CA ASP A 131 8.57 -6.77 6.39
C ASP A 131 7.65 -7.03 5.20
N GLN A 132 8.22 -7.53 4.10
CA GLN A 132 7.46 -7.94 2.91
C GLN A 132 7.91 -9.31 2.38
N THR A 133 8.34 -10.19 3.28
CA THR A 133 8.48 -11.62 2.97
C THR A 133 7.11 -12.25 2.66
N SER A 134 7.07 -13.46 2.11
CA SER A 134 5.81 -14.08 1.69
C SER A 134 5.20 -14.95 2.80
N LEU A 135 4.75 -14.31 3.89
CA LEU A 135 4.15 -14.99 5.03
C LEU A 135 2.68 -15.39 4.82
N HIS A 136 2.10 -15.12 3.65
CA HIS A 136 0.83 -15.72 3.22
C HIS A 136 0.98 -17.22 2.84
N ASN A 137 2.21 -17.71 2.65
CA ASN A 137 2.52 -19.11 2.35
C ASN A 137 3.86 -19.55 3.01
N PRO A 138 4.00 -19.40 4.33
CA PRO A 138 5.29 -19.47 5.04
C PRO A 138 5.99 -20.82 4.88
N PHE A 139 5.21 -21.91 4.83
CA PHE A 139 5.71 -23.28 4.78
C PHE A 139 5.90 -23.84 3.36
N GLN A 140 5.70 -23.01 2.32
CA GLN A 140 5.86 -23.40 0.91
C GLN A 140 6.95 -22.57 0.21
N GLY A 141 7.98 -22.17 0.95
CA GLY A 141 9.08 -21.35 0.44
C GLY A 141 8.78 -19.85 0.40
N GLY A 142 7.76 -19.39 1.12
CA GLY A 142 7.48 -17.96 1.29
C GLY A 142 8.34 -17.26 2.34
N TYR A 143 8.86 -18.02 3.31
CA TYR A 143 9.72 -17.53 4.40
C TYR A 143 10.79 -18.56 4.74
N PHE A 144 12.05 -18.13 4.86
CA PHE A 144 13.19 -19.02 5.06
C PHE A 144 13.74 -18.90 6.49
N PRO A 145 14.04 -20.02 7.17
CA PRO A 145 14.53 -20.01 8.54
C PRO A 145 15.95 -19.42 8.63
N VAL A 146 16.22 -18.72 9.73
CA VAL A 146 17.53 -18.15 10.05
C VAL A 146 18.50 -19.24 10.52
N GLY A 147 19.81 -19.06 10.27
CA GLY A 147 20.85 -20.04 10.65
C GLY A 147 21.08 -21.16 9.62
N TYR A 148 20.45 -21.06 8.45
CA TYR A 148 20.63 -21.97 7.32
C TYR A 148 20.92 -21.14 6.06
N SER A 149 21.75 -21.67 5.16
CA SER A 149 21.84 -21.13 3.80
C SER A 149 20.53 -21.32 3.05
N TYR A 150 20.33 -20.55 1.97
CA TYR A 150 19.14 -20.66 1.13
C TYR A 150 18.99 -22.07 0.56
N GLU A 151 20.09 -22.68 0.10
CA GLU A 151 20.12 -24.02 -0.47
C GLU A 151 19.77 -25.09 0.56
N GLU A 152 20.33 -25.00 1.77
CA GLU A 152 20.02 -25.94 2.86
C GLU A 152 18.55 -25.87 3.25
N ALA A 153 18.00 -24.66 3.38
CA ALA A 153 16.60 -24.46 3.72
C ALA A 153 15.66 -24.91 2.58
N ALA A 154 16.02 -24.70 1.31
CA ALA A 154 15.27 -25.20 0.16
C ALA A 154 15.27 -26.74 0.08
N LEU A 155 16.38 -27.38 0.44
CA LEU A 155 16.47 -28.84 0.55
C LEU A 155 15.60 -29.36 1.71
N MET A 156 15.63 -28.68 2.87
CA MET A 156 14.81 -29.00 4.03
C MET A 156 13.32 -28.87 3.74
N LEU A 157 12.90 -27.84 3.01
CA LEU A 157 11.51 -27.65 2.57
C LEU A 157 10.97 -28.88 1.82
N SER A 158 11.80 -29.51 0.99
CA SER A 158 11.41 -30.65 0.17
C SER A 158 11.51 -31.98 0.93
N ASN A 159 12.57 -32.17 1.71
CA ASN A 159 12.90 -33.47 2.31
C ASN A 159 12.40 -33.64 3.75
N GLU A 160 12.26 -32.53 4.49
CA GLU A 160 11.90 -32.50 5.92
C GLU A 160 10.87 -31.38 6.21
N PRO A 161 9.69 -31.37 5.56
CA PRO A 161 8.76 -30.23 5.61
C PRO A 161 8.26 -29.88 7.02
N GLU A 162 8.10 -30.88 7.90
CA GLU A 162 7.73 -30.62 9.31
C GLU A 162 8.85 -29.90 10.07
N ARG A 163 10.10 -30.30 9.83
CA ARG A 163 11.27 -29.64 10.40
C ARG A 163 11.38 -28.20 9.88
N PHE A 164 11.22 -28.01 8.56
CA PHE A 164 11.20 -26.68 7.95
C PHE A 164 10.16 -25.78 8.61
N ALA A 165 8.93 -26.27 8.80
CA ALA A 165 7.88 -25.51 9.46
C ALA A 165 8.21 -25.15 10.92
N ASN A 166 8.85 -26.05 11.66
CA ASN A 166 9.30 -25.79 13.03
C ASN A 166 10.40 -24.72 13.09
N GLU A 167 11.36 -24.76 12.17
CA GLU A 167 12.42 -23.75 12.06
C GLU A 167 11.87 -22.39 11.64
N VAL A 168 10.89 -22.35 10.74
CA VAL A 168 10.17 -21.12 10.38
C VAL A 168 9.47 -20.51 11.60
N ARG A 169 8.76 -21.30 12.40
CA ARG A 169 8.12 -20.81 13.64
C ARG A 169 9.14 -20.30 14.65
N SER A 170 10.30 -20.96 14.77
CA SER A 170 11.41 -20.50 15.61
C SER A 170 11.96 -19.16 15.13
N THR A 171 12.14 -19.03 13.82
CA THR A 171 12.62 -17.81 13.16
C THR A 171 11.66 -16.64 13.35
N LEU A 172 10.35 -16.87 13.24
CA LEU A 172 9.33 -15.83 13.47
C LEU A 172 9.38 -15.25 14.88
N ARG A 173 9.61 -16.09 15.91
CA ARG A 173 9.77 -15.62 17.29
C ARG A 173 11.02 -14.74 17.46
N ARG A 174 12.14 -15.13 16.83
CA ARG A 174 13.37 -14.32 16.83
C ARG A 174 13.18 -12.99 16.09
N HIS A 175 12.53 -13.03 14.93
CA HIS A 175 12.20 -11.85 14.15
C HIS A 175 11.39 -10.84 14.99
N ALA A 176 10.28 -11.29 15.58
CA ALA A 176 9.44 -10.46 16.43
C ALA A 176 10.19 -9.88 17.64
N ASN A 177 11.07 -10.66 18.29
CA ASN A 177 11.88 -10.17 19.41
C ASN A 177 12.83 -9.04 19.00
N ALA A 178 13.46 -9.14 17.83
CA ALA A 178 14.33 -8.10 17.32
C ALA A 178 13.54 -6.83 16.99
N ILE A 179 12.36 -6.97 16.34
CA ILE A 179 11.44 -5.84 16.11
C ILE A 179 11.00 -5.19 17.42
N ASN A 180 10.59 -5.98 18.44
CA ASN A 180 10.24 -5.47 19.76
C ASN A 180 11.37 -4.65 20.37
N THR A 181 12.60 -5.13 20.26
CA THR A 181 13.77 -4.41 20.79
C THR A 181 13.97 -3.07 20.06
N LEU A 182 13.94 -3.06 18.74
CA LEU A 182 14.17 -1.84 17.95
C LEU A 182 13.01 -0.83 18.08
N SER A 183 11.77 -1.32 18.18
CA SER A 183 10.61 -0.47 18.45
C SER A 183 10.73 0.22 19.81
N THR A 184 11.22 -0.47 20.85
CA THR A 184 11.49 0.16 22.15
C THR A 184 12.61 1.21 22.09
N GLN A 185 13.47 1.14 21.08
CA GLN A 185 14.53 2.11 20.79
C GLN A 185 14.07 3.26 19.87
N GLY A 186 12.78 3.30 19.53
CA GLY A 186 12.16 4.40 18.78
C GLY A 186 12.01 4.16 17.28
N MET A 187 12.21 2.93 16.80
CA MET A 187 11.85 2.56 15.42
C MET A 187 10.33 2.49 15.28
N TYR A 188 9.79 3.10 14.22
CA TYR A 188 8.40 2.87 13.84
C TYR A 188 8.31 1.63 12.94
N PHE A 189 7.64 0.58 13.42
CA PHE A 189 7.42 -0.66 12.68
C PHE A 189 5.95 -0.81 12.27
N TRP A 190 5.73 -1.30 11.04
CA TRP A 190 4.40 -1.68 10.57
C TRP A 190 4.41 -2.98 9.75
N ASP A 191 3.31 -3.72 9.78
CA ASP A 191 3.08 -4.89 8.91
C ASP A 191 2.69 -4.44 7.50
N TYR A 192 3.37 -4.94 6.46
CA TYR A 192 3.13 -4.55 5.07
C TYR A 192 1.98 -5.32 4.40
N GLY A 193 1.09 -5.92 5.19
CA GLY A 193 -0.04 -6.72 4.71
C GLY A 193 0.40 -8.06 4.11
N ASN A 194 1.45 -8.66 4.65
CA ASN A 194 2.02 -9.93 4.21
C ASN A 194 1.74 -11.10 5.17
N ALA A 195 0.94 -10.85 6.22
CA ALA A 195 0.61 -11.77 7.32
C ALA A 195 1.77 -12.06 8.29
N PHE A 196 2.74 -11.15 8.43
CA PHE A 196 3.81 -11.28 9.41
C PHE A 196 3.29 -11.39 10.84
N LEU A 197 2.49 -10.42 11.29
CA LEU A 197 2.00 -10.42 12.67
C LEU A 197 1.08 -11.62 12.95
N LEU A 198 0.27 -12.02 11.96
CA LEU A 198 -0.59 -13.19 12.06
C LEU A 198 0.21 -14.49 12.24
N GLU A 199 1.19 -14.75 11.38
CA GLU A 199 2.00 -15.97 11.47
C GLU A 199 2.95 -15.95 12.67
N ALA A 200 3.48 -14.78 13.04
CA ALA A 200 4.26 -14.62 14.26
C ALA A 200 3.42 -14.92 15.51
N GLY A 201 2.19 -14.40 15.57
CA GLY A 201 1.25 -14.71 16.66
C GLY A 201 0.92 -16.21 16.73
N ARG A 202 0.65 -16.86 15.58
CA ARG A 202 0.47 -18.32 15.49
C ARG A 202 1.69 -19.11 15.93
N ALA A 203 2.89 -18.57 15.75
CA ALA A 203 4.14 -19.16 16.20
C ALA A 203 4.43 -18.92 17.70
N GLY A 204 3.57 -18.17 18.40
CA GLY A 204 3.75 -17.83 19.81
C GLY A 204 4.77 -16.71 20.04
N ALA A 205 4.94 -15.81 19.07
CA ALA A 205 5.76 -14.62 19.24
C ALA A 205 5.03 -13.54 20.05
N ASP A 206 5.80 -12.67 20.73
CA ASP A 206 5.29 -11.53 21.50
C ASP A 206 4.87 -10.37 20.57
N VAL A 207 3.77 -10.56 19.84
CA VAL A 207 3.23 -9.59 18.87
C VAL A 207 1.78 -9.21 19.15
N LEU A 208 1.22 -9.66 20.28
CA LEU A 208 -0.15 -9.40 20.71
C LEU A 208 -0.15 -8.59 22.00
N ASN A 209 -1.10 -7.67 22.13
CA ASN A 209 -1.43 -7.01 23.38
C ASN A 209 -2.34 -7.91 24.25
N ASP A 210 -2.59 -7.49 25.49
CA ASP A 210 -3.44 -8.23 26.44
C ASP A 210 -4.88 -8.44 25.96
N ASP A 211 -5.39 -7.54 25.11
CA ASP A 211 -6.73 -7.61 24.50
C ASP A 211 -6.78 -8.49 23.23
N GLY A 212 -5.65 -9.08 22.83
CA GLY A 212 -5.52 -9.90 21.63
C GLY A 212 -5.34 -9.09 20.33
N SER A 213 -5.30 -7.76 20.37
CA SER A 213 -4.90 -6.93 19.23
C SER A 213 -3.40 -7.06 18.94
N PHE A 214 -2.98 -6.74 17.72
CA PHE A 214 -1.55 -6.75 17.41
C PHE A 214 -0.84 -5.54 18.03
N ARG A 215 0.40 -5.76 18.45
CA ARG A 215 1.26 -4.71 19.05
C ARG A 215 1.69 -3.64 18.04
N TYR A 216 1.72 -4.01 16.76
CA TYR A 216 2.08 -3.12 15.65
C TYR A 216 0.91 -3.02 14.69
N PRO A 217 0.66 -1.84 14.12
CA PRO A 217 -0.39 -1.68 13.12
C PRO A 217 0.04 -2.28 11.79
N SER A 218 -0.94 -2.60 10.94
CA SER A 218 -0.67 -2.72 9.50
C SER A 218 -0.48 -1.35 8.86
N TYR A 219 0.20 -1.29 7.71
CA TYR A 219 0.35 -0.02 6.97
C TYR A 219 -0.99 0.60 6.58
N VAL A 220 -2.05 -0.19 6.42
CA VAL A 220 -3.38 0.37 6.17
C VAL A 220 -4.00 0.92 7.43
N GLU A 221 -3.83 0.24 8.56
CA GLU A 221 -4.46 0.62 9.82
C GLU A 221 -4.07 2.03 10.27
N ASP A 222 -2.79 2.37 10.14
CA ASP A 222 -2.24 3.60 10.73
C ASP A 222 -1.76 4.62 9.69
N ILE A 223 -1.53 4.19 8.44
CA ILE A 223 -1.00 5.05 7.36
C ILE A 223 -2.05 5.21 6.25
N MET A 224 -2.27 4.19 5.44
CA MET A 224 -3.05 4.33 4.19
C MET A 224 -4.55 4.49 4.43
N GLY A 225 -5.11 3.87 5.46
CA GLY A 225 -6.51 4.02 5.83
C GLY A 225 -6.81 5.48 6.20
N PRO A 226 -6.21 5.99 7.29
CA PRO A 226 -6.43 7.36 7.74
C PRO A 226 -6.04 8.43 6.72
N MET A 227 -4.94 8.26 5.98
CA MET A 227 -4.40 9.32 5.13
C MET A 227 -4.88 9.26 3.68
N CYS A 228 -5.31 8.09 3.20
CA CYS A 228 -5.73 7.90 1.80
C CYS A 228 -7.18 7.42 1.72
N PHE A 229 -7.46 6.20 2.16
CA PHE A 229 -8.75 5.54 1.89
C PHE A 229 -9.92 6.25 2.54
N ASP A 230 -9.74 6.78 3.74
CA ASP A 230 -10.79 7.51 4.44
C ASP A 230 -11.15 8.80 3.65
N TYR A 231 -10.23 9.36 2.86
CA TYR A 231 -10.49 10.49 1.96
C TYR A 231 -10.85 10.09 0.52
N GLY A 232 -11.01 8.79 0.24
CA GLY A 232 -11.31 8.25 -1.09
C GLY A 232 -10.09 8.10 -2.01
N PHE A 233 -8.89 8.46 -1.56
CA PHE A 233 -7.67 8.27 -2.36
C PHE A 233 -7.31 6.79 -2.41
N GLY A 234 -7.04 6.30 -3.61
CA GLY A 234 -6.58 4.94 -3.82
C GLY A 234 -6.07 4.72 -5.24
N PRO A 235 -5.60 3.51 -5.58
CA PRO A 235 -4.88 3.26 -6.82
C PRO A 235 -5.76 3.54 -8.02
N TYR A 236 -5.41 4.55 -8.79
CA TYR A 236 -6.04 4.89 -10.05
C TYR A 236 -5.04 4.66 -11.18
N ARG A 237 -5.34 3.71 -12.06
CA ARG A 237 -4.44 3.29 -13.15
C ARG A 237 -5.13 3.35 -14.49
N TRP A 238 -4.34 3.52 -15.53
CA TRP A 238 -4.81 3.47 -16.89
C TRP A 238 -3.81 2.78 -17.82
N VAL A 239 -4.32 2.33 -18.97
CA VAL A 239 -3.54 1.75 -20.07
C VAL A 239 -3.93 2.45 -21.37
N CYS A 240 -2.94 2.95 -22.10
CA CYS A 240 -3.11 3.48 -23.45
C CYS A 240 -3.21 2.30 -24.43
N CYS A 241 -4.38 2.07 -25.02
CA CYS A 241 -4.62 0.95 -25.93
C CYS A 241 -3.91 1.09 -27.28
N SER A 242 -3.42 2.29 -27.62
CA SER A 242 -2.55 2.54 -28.78
C SER A 242 -1.20 1.82 -28.67
N GLY A 243 -0.72 1.57 -27.44
CA GLY A 243 0.62 1.06 -27.19
C GLY A 243 1.73 2.07 -27.47
N ASP A 244 1.40 3.31 -27.81
CA ASP A 244 2.36 4.38 -28.09
C ASP A 244 2.82 5.06 -26.79
N PRO A 245 4.14 5.07 -26.48
CA PRO A 245 4.67 5.83 -25.35
C PRO A 245 4.29 7.32 -25.37
N SER A 246 4.04 7.92 -26.54
CA SER A 246 3.64 9.32 -26.66
C SER A 246 2.27 9.61 -26.01
N ASP A 247 1.33 8.66 -26.10
CA ASP A 247 0.04 8.76 -25.40
C ASP A 247 0.21 8.61 -23.88
N LEU A 248 1.19 7.84 -23.42
CA LEU A 248 1.50 7.75 -22.00
C LEU A 248 2.02 9.09 -21.46
N VAL A 249 2.91 9.75 -22.21
CA VAL A 249 3.42 11.08 -21.84
C VAL A 249 2.27 12.11 -21.79
N LYS A 250 1.36 12.10 -22.76
CA LYS A 250 0.19 13.00 -22.76
C LYS A 250 -0.76 12.70 -21.61
N THR A 251 -1.01 11.43 -21.31
CA THR A 251 -1.87 11.06 -20.17
C THR A 251 -1.23 11.42 -18.82
N ASP A 252 0.10 11.31 -18.69
CA ASP A 252 0.85 11.81 -17.53
C ASP A 252 0.66 13.34 -17.38
N GLN A 253 0.74 14.10 -18.48
CA GLN A 253 0.50 15.55 -18.49
C GLN A 253 -0.94 15.91 -18.10
N ILE A 254 -1.93 15.27 -18.72
CA ILE A 254 -3.36 15.46 -18.40
C ILE A 254 -3.62 15.22 -16.91
N ALA A 255 -3.10 14.12 -16.36
CA ALA A 255 -3.25 13.79 -14.95
C ALA A 255 -2.60 14.86 -14.04
N THR A 256 -1.40 15.30 -14.40
CA THR A 256 -0.66 16.34 -13.68
C THR A 256 -1.44 17.66 -13.63
N GLU A 257 -1.89 18.14 -14.79
CA GLU A 257 -2.64 19.41 -14.91
C GLU A 257 -3.96 19.38 -14.14
N VAL A 258 -4.68 18.24 -14.19
CA VAL A 258 -5.92 18.07 -13.44
C VAL A 258 -5.66 18.15 -11.93
N LEU A 259 -4.69 17.40 -11.40
CA LEU A 259 -4.39 17.41 -9.97
C LEU A 259 -3.87 18.77 -9.49
N GLU A 260 -3.01 19.45 -10.28
CA GLU A 260 -2.54 20.80 -9.97
C GLU A 260 -3.69 21.83 -9.94
N SER A 261 -4.62 21.74 -10.88
CA SER A 261 -5.80 22.60 -10.89
C SER A 261 -6.68 22.38 -9.65
N MET A 262 -6.81 21.14 -9.18
CA MET A 262 -7.56 20.80 -7.98
C MET A 262 -6.90 21.36 -6.73
N MET A 263 -5.57 21.35 -6.65
CA MET A 263 -4.82 21.86 -5.48
C MET A 263 -5.13 23.33 -5.17
N ALA A 264 -5.52 24.14 -6.16
CA ALA A 264 -5.85 25.55 -5.95
C ALA A 264 -7.09 25.78 -5.06
N THR A 265 -8.01 24.82 -5.02
CA THR A 265 -9.26 24.90 -4.25
C THR A 265 -9.47 23.71 -3.32
N ALA A 266 -8.48 22.81 -3.22
CA ALA A 266 -8.55 21.65 -2.36
C ALA A 266 -8.54 22.05 -0.88
N PRO A 267 -9.30 21.36 -0.02
CA PRO A 267 -9.21 21.54 1.42
C PRO A 267 -7.83 21.06 1.92
N SER A 268 -7.44 21.54 3.10
CA SER A 268 -6.19 21.15 3.76
C SER A 268 -6.03 19.63 3.92
N GLU A 269 -7.13 18.94 4.17
CA GLU A 269 -7.23 17.52 4.51
C GLU A 269 -6.75 16.62 3.38
N ILE A 270 -6.89 17.05 2.11
CA ILE A 270 -6.50 16.24 0.94
C ILE A 270 -5.31 16.83 0.17
N LEU A 271 -4.91 18.06 0.49
CA LEU A 271 -3.89 18.78 -0.26
C LEU A 271 -2.56 18.02 -0.31
N GLN A 272 -2.17 17.38 0.78
CA GLN A 272 -0.93 16.62 0.84
C GLN A 272 -0.96 15.40 -0.10
N GLN A 273 -2.07 14.66 -0.15
CA GLN A 273 -2.19 13.52 -1.05
C GLN A 273 -2.16 13.96 -2.52
N LEU A 274 -2.75 15.10 -2.86
CA LEU A 274 -2.61 15.67 -4.21
C LEU A 274 -1.15 16.00 -4.53
N LYS A 275 -0.44 16.67 -3.62
CA LYS A 275 0.99 17.01 -3.79
C LYS A 275 1.87 15.79 -4.02
N ASP A 276 1.71 14.75 -3.21
CA ASP A 276 2.50 13.53 -3.33
C ASP A 276 2.28 12.85 -4.68
N ASN A 277 1.03 12.82 -5.15
CA ASN A 277 0.69 12.21 -6.43
C ASN A 277 1.12 13.06 -7.64
N VAL A 278 1.13 14.39 -7.50
CA VAL A 278 1.73 15.31 -8.50
C VAL A 278 3.24 15.14 -8.57
N ARG A 279 3.93 15.02 -7.42
CA ARG A 279 5.37 14.72 -7.38
C ARG A 279 5.66 13.39 -8.07
N TRP A 280 4.91 12.35 -7.71
CA TRP A 280 5.03 11.03 -8.31
C TRP A 280 4.88 11.05 -9.83
N ILE A 281 3.78 11.60 -10.37
CA ILE A 281 3.50 11.51 -11.80
C ILE A 281 4.55 12.26 -12.65
N ARG A 282 5.11 13.35 -12.12
CA ARG A 282 6.21 14.11 -12.76
C ARG A 282 7.51 13.31 -12.85
N GLU A 283 7.76 12.42 -11.88
CA GLU A 283 8.99 11.62 -11.81
C GLU A 283 8.81 10.20 -12.39
N ALA A 284 7.57 9.72 -12.54
CA ALA A 284 7.26 8.34 -12.92
C ALA A 284 7.84 7.96 -14.30
N GLY A 285 7.89 8.91 -15.25
CA GLY A 285 8.53 8.73 -16.56
C GLY A 285 10.03 8.51 -16.47
N ALA A 286 10.74 9.33 -15.68
CA ALA A 286 12.19 9.26 -15.53
C ALA A 286 12.68 7.95 -14.88
N ASN A 287 11.79 7.29 -14.11
CA ASN A 287 12.09 6.03 -13.44
C ASN A 287 11.97 4.79 -14.34
N ASN A 288 11.51 4.92 -15.60
CA ASN A 288 11.48 3.84 -16.60
C ASN A 288 10.83 2.52 -16.13
N MET A 289 9.71 2.61 -15.39
CA MET A 289 9.06 1.45 -14.76
C MET A 289 8.02 0.74 -15.65
N VAL A 290 7.83 1.19 -16.89
CA VAL A 290 6.85 0.62 -17.81
C VAL A 290 7.34 -0.75 -18.29
N VAL A 291 6.53 -1.78 -18.08
CA VAL A 291 6.79 -3.15 -18.55
C VAL A 291 5.54 -3.66 -19.27
N GLY A 292 5.67 -3.97 -20.56
CA GLY A 292 4.55 -4.42 -21.38
C GLY A 292 3.72 -3.25 -21.91
N SER A 293 2.47 -3.14 -21.47
CA SER A 293 1.56 -2.09 -21.95
C SER A 293 1.95 -0.71 -21.44
N GLN A 294 1.67 0.32 -22.26
CA GLN A 294 1.85 1.72 -21.88
C GLN A 294 0.80 2.06 -20.82
N ALA A 295 1.22 2.06 -19.57
CA ALA A 295 0.33 2.16 -18.42
C ALA A 295 0.95 3.01 -17.32
N ARG A 296 0.10 3.62 -16.51
CA ARG A 296 0.48 4.44 -15.36
C ARG A 296 -0.47 4.23 -14.20
N ILE A 297 0.00 4.61 -13.02
CA ILE A 297 -0.76 4.65 -11.78
C ILE A 297 -0.44 5.92 -11.01
N LEU A 298 -1.40 6.39 -10.22
CA LEU A 298 -1.27 7.34 -9.12
C LEU A 298 -2.43 7.10 -8.15
N TYR A 299 -2.50 7.83 -7.04
CA TYR A 299 -3.69 7.85 -6.19
C TYR A 299 -4.52 9.11 -6.45
N ALA A 300 -5.84 8.92 -6.54
CA ALA A 300 -6.80 10.01 -6.68
C ALA A 300 -8.11 9.66 -5.92
N ASP A 301 -8.76 10.69 -5.39
CA ASP A 301 -10.10 10.64 -4.80
C ASP A 301 -11.20 10.67 -5.88
N ASP A 302 -12.47 10.68 -5.47
CA ASP A 302 -13.63 10.69 -6.39
C ASP A 302 -13.50 11.80 -7.46
N GLU A 303 -13.30 13.03 -7.03
CA GLU A 303 -13.22 14.19 -7.92
C GLU A 303 -12.02 14.09 -8.85
N GLY A 304 -10.86 13.68 -8.34
CA GLY A 304 -9.65 13.48 -9.14
C GLY A 304 -9.84 12.39 -10.20
N ARG A 305 -10.36 11.23 -9.82
CA ARG A 305 -10.61 10.11 -10.76
C ARG A 305 -11.55 10.54 -11.88
N ARG A 306 -12.67 11.21 -11.56
CA ARG A 306 -13.65 11.65 -12.57
C ARG A 306 -13.08 12.74 -13.48
N LYS A 307 -12.39 13.74 -12.94
CA LYS A 307 -11.81 14.82 -13.75
C LYS A 307 -10.72 14.30 -14.69
N ILE A 308 -9.84 13.41 -14.22
CA ILE A 308 -8.82 12.79 -15.06
C ILE A 308 -9.47 11.96 -16.17
N ALA A 309 -10.47 11.12 -15.83
CA ALA A 309 -11.21 10.33 -16.80
C ALA A 309 -11.89 11.20 -17.88
N SER A 310 -12.60 12.26 -17.49
CA SER A 310 -13.23 13.20 -18.43
C SER A 310 -12.21 13.89 -19.33
N ALA A 311 -11.06 14.30 -18.79
CA ALA A 311 -10.02 14.95 -19.57
C ALA A 311 -9.40 14.00 -20.60
N MET A 312 -9.09 12.76 -20.20
CA MET A 312 -8.63 11.72 -21.13
C MET A 312 -9.69 11.37 -22.18
N ASN A 313 -10.97 11.25 -21.79
CA ASN A 313 -12.06 10.98 -22.73
C ASN A 313 -12.19 12.09 -23.79
N LYS A 314 -12.07 13.36 -23.38
CA LYS A 314 -12.02 14.51 -24.31
C LYS A 314 -10.78 14.51 -25.21
N ALA A 315 -9.62 14.13 -24.68
CA ALA A 315 -8.39 14.02 -25.45
C ALA A 315 -8.47 12.91 -26.52
N ILE A 316 -9.19 11.81 -26.24
CA ILE A 316 -9.51 10.78 -27.23
C ILE A 316 -10.47 11.33 -28.30
N ALA A 317 -11.55 12.00 -27.88
CA ALA A 317 -12.56 12.55 -28.79
C ALA A 317 -11.99 13.59 -29.77
N SER A 318 -11.01 14.39 -29.32
CA SER A 318 -10.34 15.41 -30.13
C SER A 318 -9.18 14.87 -30.97
N GLY A 319 -8.76 13.62 -30.75
CA GLY A 319 -7.60 13.01 -31.42
C GLY A 319 -6.25 13.43 -30.86
N GLU A 320 -6.21 14.10 -29.71
CA GLU A 320 -4.97 14.38 -28.98
C GLU A 320 -4.31 13.08 -28.50
N LEU A 321 -5.11 12.15 -27.96
CA LEU A 321 -4.70 10.77 -27.71
C LEU A 321 -5.00 9.92 -28.95
N SER A 322 -4.02 9.12 -29.36
CA SER A 322 -4.10 8.37 -30.63
C SER A 322 -5.02 7.16 -30.57
N GLY A 323 -5.41 6.71 -29.37
CA GLY A 323 -6.34 5.60 -29.19
C GLY A 323 -7.04 5.60 -27.83
N PRO A 324 -7.96 4.64 -27.63
CA PRO A 324 -8.70 4.49 -26.38
C PRO A 324 -7.80 4.30 -25.16
N VAL A 325 -8.33 4.61 -23.98
CA VAL A 325 -7.66 4.39 -22.70
C VAL A 325 -8.53 3.48 -21.84
N VAL A 326 -7.95 2.44 -21.25
CA VAL A 326 -8.63 1.61 -20.25
C VAL A 326 -8.25 2.11 -18.87
N LEU A 327 -9.24 2.53 -18.08
CA LEU A 327 -9.12 2.79 -16.66
C LEU A 327 -9.26 1.49 -15.86
N GLY A 328 -8.65 1.47 -14.69
CA GLY A 328 -8.87 0.44 -13.68
C GLY A 328 -8.17 0.78 -12.38
N ARG A 329 -8.00 -0.23 -11.52
CA ARG A 329 -7.32 -0.12 -10.23
C ARG A 329 -6.80 -1.45 -9.72
N ASP A 330 -5.99 -1.39 -8.67
CA ASP A 330 -5.83 -2.57 -7.81
C ASP A 330 -7.12 -2.84 -7.06
N HIS A 331 -7.23 -4.03 -6.48
CA HIS A 331 -8.31 -4.28 -5.52
C HIS A 331 -8.01 -3.61 -4.16
N HIS A 332 -6.72 -3.32 -3.89
CA HIS A 332 -6.28 -2.52 -2.74
C HIS A 332 -6.76 -1.06 -2.82
N ASP A 333 -8.05 -0.83 -2.55
CA ASP A 333 -8.70 0.46 -2.72
C ASP A 333 -9.78 0.69 -1.65
N VAL A 334 -10.26 1.93 -1.55
CA VAL A 334 -11.22 2.42 -0.56
C VAL A 334 -12.47 1.53 -0.42
N SER A 335 -13.05 1.08 -1.53
CA SER A 335 -14.32 0.34 -1.58
C SER A 335 -14.19 -1.10 -2.04
N GLY A 336 -13.11 -1.41 -2.76
CA GLY A 336 -12.99 -2.67 -3.47
C GLY A 336 -12.78 -3.88 -2.57
N THR A 337 -12.33 -3.70 -1.33
CA THR A 337 -11.84 -4.81 -0.52
C THR A 337 -12.27 -4.74 0.93
N ASP A 338 -12.80 -5.86 1.42
CA ASP A 338 -12.96 -6.16 2.83
C ASP A 338 -11.85 -7.11 3.28
N SER A 339 -10.92 -6.61 4.10
CA SER A 339 -9.80 -7.38 4.62
C SER A 339 -9.43 -6.92 6.04
N PRO A 340 -9.81 -7.66 7.09
CA PRO A 340 -9.61 -7.26 8.49
C PRO A 340 -8.12 -7.11 8.86
N TYR A 341 -7.21 -7.75 8.12
CA TYR A 341 -5.77 -7.69 8.36
C TYR A 341 -5.05 -6.65 7.48
N ARG A 342 -5.79 -5.92 6.63
CA ARG A 342 -5.22 -4.95 5.70
C ARG A 342 -6.22 -3.85 5.37
N GLU A 343 -6.93 -3.91 4.23
CA GLU A 343 -7.75 -2.80 3.71
C GLU A 343 -8.80 -2.24 4.69
N THR A 344 -9.34 -3.07 5.58
CA THR A 344 -10.34 -2.67 6.58
C THR A 344 -9.82 -2.79 8.02
N ALA A 345 -8.50 -2.82 8.22
CA ALA A 345 -7.89 -2.92 9.55
C ALA A 345 -8.14 -1.67 10.44
N ASN A 346 -8.39 -0.49 9.84
CA ASN A 346 -8.75 0.74 10.58
C ASN A 346 -10.26 0.85 10.90
N ILE A 347 -11.07 -0.16 10.57
CA ILE A 347 -12.51 -0.19 10.87
C ILE A 347 -12.72 -0.76 12.28
N ARG A 348 -13.30 0.05 13.19
CA ARG A 348 -13.38 -0.27 14.64
C ARG A 348 -14.78 -0.53 15.18
N ASP A 349 -15.82 -0.42 14.36
CA ASP A 349 -17.20 -0.70 14.76
C ASP A 349 -17.55 -2.21 14.78
N GLY A 350 -16.55 -3.08 14.60
CA GLY A 350 -16.68 -4.53 14.49
C GLY A 350 -17.02 -5.03 13.08
N SER A 351 -17.35 -4.14 12.14
CA SER A 351 -17.71 -4.52 10.76
C SER A 351 -16.52 -4.88 9.88
N MET A 352 -15.28 -4.79 10.38
CA MET A 352 -14.07 -5.16 9.64
C MET A 352 -14.06 -6.62 9.16
N TRP A 353 -14.87 -7.49 9.79
CA TRP A 353 -15.01 -8.91 9.49
C TRP A 353 -16.08 -9.22 8.44
N THR A 354 -16.89 -8.24 8.02
CA THR A 354 -17.92 -8.45 7.01
C THR A 354 -17.35 -8.34 5.59
N ALA A 355 -18.15 -8.63 4.57
CA ALA A 355 -17.75 -8.57 3.16
C ALA A 355 -18.74 -7.77 2.29
N ASP A 356 -19.67 -7.05 2.91
CA ASP A 356 -20.76 -6.37 2.22
C ASP A 356 -20.24 -5.25 1.32
N MET A 357 -19.23 -4.50 1.76
CA MET A 357 -18.70 -3.35 1.00
C MET A 357 -18.12 -3.79 -0.35
N ALA A 358 -17.28 -4.83 -0.36
CA ALA A 358 -16.67 -5.37 -1.57
C ALA A 358 -17.71 -5.96 -2.53
N VAL A 359 -18.71 -6.69 -2.00
CA VAL A 359 -19.80 -7.25 -2.80
C VAL A 359 -20.68 -6.15 -3.37
N HIS A 360 -21.07 -5.16 -2.56
CA HIS A 360 -21.83 -4.01 -3.02
C HIS A 360 -21.06 -3.23 -4.09
N ASN A 361 -19.74 -3.02 -3.93
CA ASN A 361 -18.93 -2.35 -4.92
C ASN A 361 -19.00 -3.06 -6.27
N PHE A 362 -18.73 -4.37 -6.27
CA PHE A 362 -18.77 -5.22 -7.45
C PHE A 362 -20.13 -5.13 -8.17
N VAL A 363 -21.23 -5.27 -7.43
CA VAL A 363 -22.58 -5.21 -8.02
C VAL A 363 -22.90 -3.79 -8.52
N GLY A 364 -22.53 -2.76 -7.77
CA GLY A 364 -22.83 -1.38 -8.11
C GLY A 364 -22.04 -0.85 -9.31
N ASP A 365 -20.78 -1.30 -9.49
CA ASP A 365 -19.98 -1.01 -10.69
C ASP A 365 -20.62 -1.64 -11.94
N ALA A 366 -21.19 -2.85 -11.79
CA ALA A 366 -21.75 -3.66 -12.87
C ALA A 366 -22.81 -2.94 -13.69
N PHE A 367 -23.68 -2.19 -13.01
CA PHE A 367 -24.81 -1.50 -13.64
C PHE A 367 -24.59 0.02 -13.78
N ARG A 368 -23.39 0.51 -13.49
CA ARG A 368 -23.03 1.94 -13.63
C ARG A 368 -22.09 2.25 -14.79
N GLY A 369 -21.67 1.24 -15.55
CA GLY A 369 -20.97 1.45 -16.82
C GLY A 369 -19.52 0.97 -16.87
N ALA A 370 -19.09 0.17 -15.90
CA ALA A 370 -17.84 -0.57 -16.03
C ALA A 370 -17.86 -1.48 -17.28
N THR A 371 -16.75 -1.59 -17.98
CA THR A 371 -16.62 -2.50 -19.14
C THR A 371 -16.49 -3.95 -18.70
N TRP A 372 -15.82 -4.18 -17.57
CA TRP A 372 -15.85 -5.45 -16.85
C TRP A 372 -15.69 -5.23 -15.34
N ILE A 373 -16.09 -6.24 -14.58
CA ILE A 373 -16.00 -6.30 -13.12
C ILE A 373 -15.41 -7.64 -12.70
N SER A 374 -14.82 -7.69 -11.51
CA SER A 374 -14.31 -8.92 -10.90
C SER A 374 -14.51 -8.90 -9.39
N LEU A 375 -14.82 -10.07 -8.82
CA LEU A 375 -14.86 -10.31 -7.37
C LEU A 375 -14.03 -11.55 -7.07
N HIS A 376 -13.02 -11.42 -6.23
CA HIS A 376 -12.05 -12.46 -5.89
C HIS A 376 -12.10 -12.80 -4.39
N ASN A 377 -11.55 -13.97 -4.05
CA ASN A 377 -11.31 -14.42 -2.68
C ASN A 377 -9.80 -14.61 -2.49
N GLY A 378 -9.23 -13.97 -1.48
CA GLY A 378 -7.86 -14.22 -1.04
C GLY A 378 -6.78 -13.28 -1.59
N GLY A 379 -7.15 -12.20 -2.28
CA GLY A 379 -6.17 -11.25 -2.82
C GLY A 379 -5.36 -10.54 -1.73
N GLY A 380 -4.05 -10.76 -1.70
CA GLY A 380 -3.15 -10.10 -0.77
C GLY A 380 -2.84 -10.93 0.47
N VAL A 381 -3.80 -11.02 1.40
CA VAL A 381 -3.61 -11.69 2.71
C VAL A 381 -3.87 -13.20 2.69
N GLY A 382 -4.26 -13.76 1.53
CA GLY A 382 -4.43 -15.21 1.33
C GLY A 382 -5.88 -15.70 1.42
N TRP A 383 -6.10 -16.92 0.92
CA TRP A 383 -7.42 -17.53 0.74
C TRP A 383 -8.25 -17.56 2.02
N GLY A 384 -9.50 -17.08 1.93
CA GLY A 384 -10.46 -17.08 3.04
C GLY A 384 -10.29 -15.94 4.05
N GLN A 385 -9.32 -15.05 3.84
CA GLN A 385 -9.06 -13.90 4.72
C GLN A 385 -9.54 -12.56 4.15
N VAL A 386 -10.04 -12.54 2.91
CA VAL A 386 -10.37 -11.30 2.19
C VAL A 386 -11.35 -11.56 1.04
N MET A 387 -12.27 -10.61 0.86
CA MET A 387 -13.12 -10.48 -0.33
C MET A 387 -12.76 -9.18 -1.04
N ASN A 388 -12.35 -9.28 -2.30
CA ASN A 388 -11.76 -8.15 -3.01
C ASN A 388 -12.19 -8.07 -4.47
N GLY A 389 -12.69 -6.91 -4.89
CA GLY A 389 -13.21 -6.63 -6.22
C GLY A 389 -12.53 -5.46 -6.93
N GLY A 390 -12.74 -5.41 -8.23
CA GLY A 390 -12.17 -4.40 -9.11
C GLY A 390 -12.91 -4.31 -10.43
N PHE A 391 -12.54 -3.30 -11.22
CA PHE A 391 -13.18 -3.00 -12.49
C PHE A 391 -12.14 -2.75 -13.59
N GLY A 392 -12.63 -2.71 -14.83
CA GLY A 392 -11.98 -1.94 -15.88
C GLY A 392 -13.01 -1.23 -16.74
N MET A 393 -12.64 -0.06 -17.23
CA MET A 393 -13.54 0.85 -17.94
C MET A 393 -12.84 1.45 -19.16
N LEU A 394 -13.39 1.22 -20.34
CA LEU A 394 -12.89 1.77 -21.59
C LEU A 394 -13.38 3.22 -21.79
N LEU A 395 -12.44 4.14 -21.93
CA LEU A 395 -12.65 5.48 -22.45
C LEU A 395 -12.46 5.43 -23.97
N ASP A 396 -13.50 5.79 -24.72
CA ASP A 396 -13.53 5.73 -26.19
C ASP A 396 -13.79 7.09 -26.85
N GLY A 397 -13.89 8.16 -26.07
CA GLY A 397 -14.17 9.52 -26.54
C GLY A 397 -15.66 9.82 -26.75
N SER A 398 -16.55 8.87 -26.51
CA SER A 398 -17.98 9.08 -26.68
C SER A 398 -18.62 9.85 -25.52
N GLN A 399 -19.73 10.53 -25.83
CA GLN A 399 -20.58 11.17 -24.82
C GLN A 399 -21.23 10.13 -23.88
N GLU A 400 -21.53 8.94 -24.39
CA GLU A 400 -22.07 7.84 -23.57
C GLU A 400 -21.04 7.35 -22.54
N CYS A 401 -19.76 7.28 -22.92
CA CYS A 401 -18.68 6.98 -21.98
C CYS A 401 -18.56 8.07 -20.90
N GLU A 402 -18.72 9.35 -21.25
CA GLU A 402 -18.72 10.45 -20.28
C GLU A 402 -19.83 10.30 -19.23
N GLU A 403 -21.04 9.93 -19.63
CA GLU A 403 -22.15 9.70 -18.69
C GLU A 403 -21.88 8.51 -17.77
N ARG A 404 -21.36 7.41 -18.33
CA ARG A 404 -21.01 6.20 -17.58
C ARG A 404 -19.88 6.46 -16.57
N LEU A 405 -18.83 7.19 -16.96
CA LEU A 405 -17.65 7.37 -16.10
C LEU A 405 -17.97 8.22 -14.88
N GLN A 406 -18.89 9.20 -15.01
CA GLN A 406 -19.33 10.00 -13.87
C GLN A 406 -20.08 9.15 -12.85
N SER A 407 -20.96 8.25 -13.33
CA SER A 407 -21.74 7.36 -12.47
C SER A 407 -20.88 6.29 -11.80
N MET A 408 -20.05 5.61 -12.58
CA MET A 408 -19.25 4.46 -12.13
C MET A 408 -18.18 4.87 -11.12
N LEU A 409 -17.35 5.87 -11.45
CA LEU A 409 -16.25 6.28 -10.58
C LEU A 409 -16.74 6.94 -9.29
N HIS A 410 -17.86 7.67 -9.34
CA HIS A 410 -18.46 8.24 -8.14
C HIS A 410 -18.93 7.17 -7.15
N TRP A 411 -19.52 6.07 -7.66
CA TRP A 411 -19.90 4.93 -6.83
C TRP A 411 -18.68 4.14 -6.33
N ASP A 412 -17.73 3.82 -7.21
CA ASP A 412 -16.53 3.02 -6.88
C ASP A 412 -15.72 3.64 -5.74
N VAL A 413 -15.74 4.97 -5.60
CA VAL A 413 -15.11 5.66 -4.46
C VAL A 413 -16.07 5.83 -3.28
N ASN A 414 -17.24 6.44 -3.48
CA ASN A 414 -18.07 6.87 -2.36
C ASN A 414 -18.81 5.72 -1.65
N ASN A 415 -18.90 4.52 -2.24
CA ASN A 415 -19.37 3.33 -1.54
C ASN A 415 -18.51 3.02 -0.30
N GLY A 416 -17.19 2.96 -0.48
CA GLY A 416 -16.25 2.69 0.59
C GLY A 416 -16.09 3.86 1.55
N VAL A 417 -16.09 5.10 1.03
CA VAL A 417 -16.07 6.30 1.89
C VAL A 417 -17.33 6.33 2.79
N ALA A 418 -18.52 6.02 2.26
CA ALA A 418 -19.74 5.94 3.06
C ALA A 418 -19.66 4.84 4.14
N ARG A 419 -19.15 3.64 3.80
CA ARG A 419 -18.93 2.56 4.78
C ARG A 419 -17.95 2.97 5.87
N ARG A 420 -16.81 3.56 5.51
CA ARG A 420 -15.78 4.05 6.45
C ARG A 420 -16.34 5.16 7.36
N ALA A 421 -17.15 6.06 6.80
CA ALA A 421 -17.81 7.12 7.56
C ALA A 421 -18.82 6.56 8.56
N TRP A 422 -19.56 5.51 8.17
CA TRP A 422 -20.47 4.77 9.06
C TRP A 422 -19.71 4.10 10.20
N ALA A 423 -18.53 3.53 9.91
CA ALA A 423 -17.60 3.01 10.90
C ALA A 423 -16.88 4.10 11.72
N ARG A 424 -17.28 5.37 11.60
CA ARG A 424 -16.79 6.52 12.37
C ARG A 424 -15.33 6.87 12.12
N ASN A 425 -14.83 6.63 10.91
CA ASN A 425 -13.51 7.11 10.51
C ASN A 425 -13.61 8.60 10.14
N ASP A 426 -12.85 9.47 10.81
CA ASP A 426 -13.00 10.93 10.73
C ASP A 426 -12.79 11.47 9.32
N GLY A 427 -11.74 11.00 8.62
CA GLY A 427 -11.47 11.39 7.24
C GLY A 427 -12.63 11.06 6.29
N ALA A 428 -13.28 9.91 6.52
CA ALA A 428 -14.42 9.47 5.73
C ALA A 428 -15.69 10.24 6.03
N GLN A 429 -15.93 10.59 7.29
CA GLN A 429 -17.04 11.48 7.66
C GLN A 429 -16.88 12.87 7.02
N PHE A 430 -15.65 13.38 6.92
CA PHE A 430 -15.35 14.61 6.21
C PHE A 430 -15.60 14.46 4.69
N ALA A 431 -15.00 13.44 4.07
CA ALA A 431 -15.06 13.24 2.63
C ALA A 431 -16.49 13.00 2.13
N ILE A 432 -17.28 12.18 2.85
CA ILE A 432 -18.65 11.86 2.42
C ILE A 432 -19.59 13.07 2.52
N LYS A 433 -19.43 13.94 3.54
CA LYS A 433 -20.24 15.16 3.65
C LYS A 433 -20.03 16.08 2.46
N ARG A 434 -18.78 16.26 2.04
CA ARG A 434 -18.43 17.02 0.82
C ARG A 434 -19.00 16.37 -0.43
N ALA A 435 -18.95 15.04 -0.53
CA ALA A 435 -19.54 14.31 -1.65
C ALA A 435 -21.06 14.56 -1.73
N MET A 436 -21.78 14.49 -0.60
CA MET A 436 -23.23 14.79 -0.53
C MET A 436 -23.57 16.24 -0.89
N GLU A 437 -22.73 17.20 -0.50
CA GLU A 437 -22.88 18.61 -0.89
C GLU A 437 -22.72 18.80 -2.41
N SER A 438 -21.81 18.04 -3.04
CA SER A 438 -21.53 18.13 -4.47
C SER A 438 -22.53 17.38 -5.36
N GLU A 439 -23.11 16.28 -4.86
CA GLU A 439 -24.07 15.44 -5.57
C GLU A 439 -25.29 15.20 -4.66
N PRO A 440 -26.35 16.04 -4.76
CA PRO A 440 -27.51 15.96 -3.87
C PRO A 440 -28.33 14.66 -3.96
N ARG A 441 -28.08 13.80 -4.96
CA ARG A 441 -28.70 12.46 -5.03
C ARG A 441 -27.97 11.44 -4.15
N LEU A 442 -26.75 11.73 -3.71
CA LEU A 442 -26.05 10.94 -2.70
C LEU A 442 -26.62 11.32 -1.33
N ASP A 443 -27.52 10.47 -0.83
CA ASP A 443 -28.11 10.60 0.50
C ASP A 443 -27.76 9.35 1.32
N ILE A 444 -26.89 9.53 2.33
CA ILE A 444 -26.35 8.43 3.14
C ILE A 444 -26.63 8.63 4.62
N THR A 445 -26.74 7.54 5.35
CA THR A 445 -26.88 7.57 6.81
C THR A 445 -25.54 7.93 7.46
N LEU A 446 -25.46 9.08 8.12
CA LEU A 446 -24.30 9.47 8.92
C LEU A 446 -24.37 8.86 10.33
N ALA A 447 -23.28 8.23 10.75
CA ALA A 447 -23.15 7.69 12.10
C ALA A 447 -23.26 8.80 13.16
N GLN A 448 -24.05 8.56 14.19
CA GLN A 448 -24.10 9.40 15.39
C GLN A 448 -23.12 8.83 16.42
N HIS A 449 -22.39 9.70 17.10
CA HIS A 449 -21.45 9.31 18.15
C HIS A 449 -22.18 9.29 19.50
N ALA A 450 -22.17 8.16 20.18
CA ALA A 450 -22.68 8.04 21.54
C ALA A 450 -21.66 8.63 22.52
N ASP A 451 -22.14 9.21 23.62
CA ASP A 451 -21.30 9.66 24.72
C ASP A 451 -20.71 8.45 25.45
N GLU A 452 -19.38 8.42 25.62
CA GLU A 452 -18.68 7.34 26.33
C GLU A 452 -19.19 7.17 27.76
N HIS A 453 -19.55 8.27 28.43
CA HIS A 453 -20.08 8.22 29.78
C HIS A 453 -21.41 7.46 29.85
N VAL A 454 -22.27 7.63 28.84
CA VAL A 454 -23.54 6.91 28.73
C VAL A 454 -23.30 5.41 28.50
N LEU A 455 -22.29 5.06 27.70
CA LEU A 455 -21.90 3.67 27.49
C LEU A 455 -21.34 3.04 28.76
N ASP A 456 -20.44 3.73 29.46
CA ASP A 456 -19.84 3.26 30.70
C ASP A 456 -20.90 3.08 31.80
N GLU A 457 -21.83 4.02 31.94
CA GLU A 457 -22.95 3.90 32.87
C GLU A 457 -23.83 2.70 32.53
N ALA A 458 -24.16 2.50 31.25
CA ALA A 458 -25.01 1.39 30.81
C ALA A 458 -24.34 0.00 30.98
N LEU A 459 -23.03 -0.10 30.74
CA LEU A 459 -22.30 -1.37 30.76
C LEU A 459 -21.73 -1.70 32.15
N TYR A 460 -21.30 -0.69 32.92
CA TYR A 460 -20.57 -0.87 34.17
C TYR A 460 -21.19 -0.13 35.36
N GLY A 461 -22.08 0.84 35.13
CA GLY A 461 -22.70 1.67 36.18
C GLY A 461 -23.75 0.96 37.04
N GLY A 462 -24.17 -0.27 36.70
CA GLY A 462 -25.16 -1.06 37.45
C GLY A 462 -24.63 -1.79 38.69
N GLY A 463 -23.40 -1.54 39.13
CA GLY A 463 -22.76 -2.22 40.27
C GLY A 463 -22.41 -1.30 41.43
N GLN A 464 -23.41 -0.89 42.21
CA GLN A 464 -23.25 -0.53 43.63
C GLN A 464 -24.32 -1.21 44.47
#